data_AF-A0A8T8K3Q3-F1
#
_entry.id   AF-A0A8T8K3Q3-F1
#
_cell.length_a   1.000
_cell.length_b   1.000
_cell.length_c   1.000
_cell.angle_alpha   90.00
_cell.angle_beta   90.00
_cell.angle_gamma   90.00
#
_symmetry.space_group_name_H-M   'P 1'
#
loop_
_entity.id
_entity.type
_entity.pdbx_description
1 polymer ?
#
loop_
_entity_poly.entity_id
_entity_poly.type
_entity_poly.pdbx_seq_one_letter_code
_entity_poly.pdbx_strand_id
1 'polypeptide(L)'
;MEMLPLVKIVPESNLTLDPSTGMIGAALGREVLILSMDDINTEIATLEATADDLMNSLDPSTTCEGSYPGREGVYLTAGKLTNMVYGFILGLILLIAILL
;
A
#
# COMPACT_ATOMS: atom_id res chain seq x y z
N MET A 1 20.48 -25.64 0.22
CA MET A 1 20.86 -26.28 -1.04
C MET A 1 20.61 -25.26 -2.13
N GLU A 2 21.66 -24.59 -2.61
CA GLU A 2 21.53 -23.63 -3.70
C GLU A 2 21.20 -24.41 -4.97
N MET A 3 20.02 -24.13 -5.54
CA MET A 3 19.61 -24.69 -6.82
C MET A 3 20.30 -23.85 -7.90
N LEU A 4 21.35 -24.39 -8.52
CA LEU A 4 22.03 -23.75 -9.63
C LEU A 4 21.07 -23.59 -10.82
N PRO A 5 21.12 -22.46 -11.55
CA PRO A 5 20.22 -22.22 -12.67
C PRO A 5 20.47 -23.25 -13.78
N LEU A 6 19.40 -23.92 -14.25
CA LEU A 6 19.47 -24.83 -15.39
C LEU A 6 19.87 -24.04 -16.66
N VAL A 7 20.88 -24.53 -17.37
CA VAL A 7 21.39 -23.87 -18.58
C VAL A 7 20.68 -24.46 -19.80
N LYS A 8 20.02 -23.59 -20.61
CA LYS A 8 19.35 -24.00 -21.85
C LYS A 8 20.40 -24.16 -22.95
N ILE A 9 20.57 -25.37 -23.47
CA ILE A 9 21.60 -25.68 -24.50
C ILE A 9 20.99 -25.62 -25.90
N VAL A 10 19.75 -26.11 -26.07
CA VAL A 10 19.03 -26.06 -27.35
C VAL A 10 17.60 -25.56 -27.11
N PRO A 11 17.30 -24.30 -27.46
CA PRO A 11 15.98 -23.71 -27.26
C PRO A 11 14.85 -24.42 -28.03
N GLU A 12 15.15 -24.86 -29.26
CA GLU A 12 14.22 -25.48 -30.22
C GLU A 12 13.68 -26.85 -29.78
N SER A 13 14.47 -27.61 -29.01
CA SER A 13 14.12 -28.95 -28.54
C SER A 13 13.78 -28.98 -27.06
N ASN A 14 13.66 -27.81 -26.40
CA ASN A 14 13.44 -27.68 -24.96
C ASN A 14 14.37 -28.60 -24.17
N LEU A 15 15.68 -28.53 -24.40
CA LEU A 15 16.67 -29.29 -23.62
C LEU A 15 17.40 -28.37 -22.65
N THR A 16 17.41 -28.75 -21.37
CA THR A 16 18.11 -28.05 -20.29
C THR A 16 19.08 -29.00 -19.61
N LEU A 17 20.27 -28.49 -19.30
CA LEU A 17 21.29 -29.20 -18.52
C LEU A 17 21.20 -28.77 -17.07
N ASP A 18 21.13 -29.76 -16.18
CA ASP A 18 21.32 -29.57 -14.75
C ASP A 18 22.83 -29.55 -14.45
N PRO A 19 23.41 -28.40 -14.04
CA PRO A 19 24.85 -28.28 -13.80
C PRO A 19 25.32 -29.00 -12.52
N SER A 20 24.40 -29.48 -11.67
CA SER A 20 24.74 -30.24 -10.47
C SER A 20 24.91 -31.75 -10.73
N THR A 21 24.19 -32.29 -11.71
CA THR A 21 24.19 -33.73 -12.04
C THR A 21 24.78 -34.04 -13.42
N GLY A 22 24.98 -33.04 -14.28
CA GLY A 22 25.47 -33.21 -15.64
C GLY A 22 24.49 -33.92 -16.58
N MET A 23 23.25 -34.14 -16.14
CA MET A 23 22.21 -34.80 -16.95
C MET A 23 21.47 -33.79 -17.84
N ILE A 24 21.20 -34.22 -19.07
CA ILE A 24 20.43 -33.46 -20.06
C ILE A 24 19.00 -34.00 -20.03
N GLY A 25 18.04 -33.17 -19.64
CA GLY A 25 16.62 -33.50 -19.57
C GLY A 25 15.77 -32.63 -20.49
N ALA A 26 14.61 -33.13 -20.90
CA ALA A 26 13.56 -32.30 -21.49
C ALA A 26 13.17 -31.24 -20.45
N ALA A 27 13.35 -29.98 -20.80
CA ALA A 27 12.98 -28.83 -20.00
C ALA A 27 11.52 -29.01 -19.59
N LEU A 28 11.27 -29.03 -18.28
CA LEU A 28 9.96 -28.71 -17.74
C LEU A 28 9.56 -27.40 -18.42
N GLY A 29 8.54 -27.45 -19.29
CA GLY A 29 8.12 -26.41 -20.22
C GLY A 29 7.54 -25.17 -19.53
N ARG A 30 8.25 -24.66 -18.55
CA ARG A 30 7.97 -23.42 -17.85
C ARG A 30 9.23 -22.61 -18.01
N GLU A 31 9.18 -21.66 -18.93
CA GLU A 31 10.11 -20.54 -18.95
C GLU A 31 10.29 -20.11 -17.49
N VAL A 32 11.50 -20.27 -16.97
CA VAL A 32 11.85 -19.78 -15.65
C VAL A 32 11.88 -18.27 -15.78
N LEU A 33 10.69 -17.67 -15.70
CA LEU A 33 10.49 -16.25 -15.55
C LEU A 33 11.06 -15.91 -14.18
N ILE A 34 12.25 -15.30 -14.17
CA ILE A 34 12.74 -14.59 -13.01
C ILE A 34 11.86 -13.34 -12.89
N LEU A 35 10.70 -13.51 -12.26
CA LEU A 35 9.83 -12.40 -11.94
C LEU A 35 10.48 -11.68 -10.76
N SER A 36 10.84 -10.41 -10.95
CA SER A 36 11.25 -9.59 -9.82
C SER A 36 10.01 -9.32 -8.97
N MET A 37 10.03 -9.76 -7.71
CA MET A 37 8.96 -9.44 -6.76
C MET A 37 9.13 -8.04 -6.16
N ASP A 38 10.23 -7.34 -6.45
CA ASP A 38 10.52 -6.02 -5.85
C ASP A 38 9.47 -4.97 -6.21
N ASP A 39 9.02 -4.95 -7.47
CA ASP A 39 7.97 -4.03 -7.92
C ASP A 39 6.63 -4.35 -7.23
N ILE A 40 6.30 -5.65 -7.11
CA ILE A 40 5.09 -6.11 -6.44
C ILE A 40 5.12 -5.77 -4.95
N ASN A 41 6.26 -5.97 -4.29
CA ASN A 41 6.42 -5.65 -2.87
C ASN A 41 6.32 -4.14 -2.63
N THR A 42 6.82 -3.32 -3.56
CA THR A 42 6.68 -1.86 -3.49
C THR A 42 5.22 -1.45 -3.55
N GLU A 43 4.44 -2.02 -4.48
CA GLU A 43 3.00 -1.74 -4.59
C GLU A 43 2.19 -2.30 -3.41
N ILE A 44 2.63 -3.40 -2.80
CA ILE A 44 2.01 -3.91 -1.56
C ILE A 44 2.27 -2.93 -0.42
N ALA A 45 3.50 -2.41 -0.29
CA ALA A 45 3.84 -1.46 0.76
C ALA A 45 3.06 -0.14 0.66
N THR A 46 2.86 0.37 -0.56
CA THR A 46 2.04 1.58 -0.78
C THR A 46 0.56 1.33 -0.45
N LEU A 47 0.04 0.14 -0.75
CA LEU A 47 -1.32 -0.25 -0.40
C LEU A 47 -1.51 -0.37 1.12
N GLU A 48 -0.56 -0.99 1.83
CA GLU A 48 -0.58 -1.10 3.28
C GLU A 48 -0.56 0.28 3.94
N ALA A 49 0.33 1.17 3.51
CA ALA A 49 0.38 2.55 4.01
C ALA A 49 -0.94 3.30 3.80
N THR A 50 -1.54 3.17 2.61
CA THR A 50 -2.84 3.81 2.31
C THR A 50 -3.97 3.21 3.15
N ALA A 51 -3.94 1.91 3.41
CA ALA A 51 -4.93 1.24 4.25
C ALA A 51 -4.82 1.68 5.71
N ASP A 52 -3.59 1.82 6.23
CA ASP A 52 -3.34 2.33 7.57
C ASP A 52 -3.80 3.79 7.71
N ASP A 53 -3.54 4.63 6.71
CA ASP A 53 -4.05 6.00 6.67
C ASP A 53 -5.59 6.05 6.69
N LEU A 54 -6.26 5.15 5.97
CA LEU A 54 -7.71 5.05 5.97
C LEU A 54 -8.24 4.62 7.34
N MET A 55 -7.62 3.61 7.94
CA MET A 55 -7.96 3.11 9.29
C MET A 55 -7.82 4.23 10.32
N ASN A 56 -6.80 5.07 10.17
CA ASN A 56 -6.48 6.19 11.05
C ASN A 56 -7.13 7.52 10.63
N SER A 57 -7.99 7.53 9.61
CA SER A 57 -8.59 8.75 9.05
C SER A 57 -9.49 9.52 10.02
N LEU A 58 -9.99 8.85 11.06
CA LEU A 58 -10.81 9.45 12.11
C LEU A 58 -10.00 9.87 13.34
N ASP A 59 -8.72 9.52 13.40
CA ASP A 59 -7.85 9.97 14.47
C ASP A 59 -7.35 11.39 14.15
N PRO A 60 -7.71 12.40 14.95
CA PRO A 60 -7.30 13.78 14.70
C PRO A 60 -5.80 14.04 14.97
N SER A 61 -5.09 13.08 15.57
CA SER A 61 -3.66 13.16 15.87
C SER A 61 -2.77 12.65 14.73
N THR A 62 -3.35 12.00 13.73
CA THR A 62 -2.61 11.45 12.59
C THR A 62 -2.56 12.45 11.44
N THR A 63 -1.74 12.17 10.44
CA THR A 63 -1.64 12.92 9.19
C THR A 63 -1.47 11.93 8.06
N CYS A 64 -2.16 12.11 6.93
CA CYS A 64 -1.95 11.25 5.77
C CYS A 64 -0.50 11.29 5.31
N GLU A 65 0.04 10.13 4.98
CA GLU A 65 1.28 10.00 4.22
C GLU A 65 1.16 10.77 2.90
N GLY A 66 2.16 11.61 2.61
CA GLY A 66 2.15 12.51 1.45
C GLY A 66 1.55 13.90 1.71
N SER A 67 1.13 14.20 2.94
CA SER A 67 0.77 15.58 3.32
C SER A 67 1.97 16.52 3.24
N TYR A 68 1.72 17.77 2.83
CA TYR A 68 2.78 18.80 2.79
C TYR A 68 3.40 19.00 4.19
N PRO A 69 4.73 19.19 4.31
CA PRO A 69 5.38 19.38 5.61
C PRO A 69 4.74 20.50 6.44
N GLY A 70 4.59 20.28 7.75
CA GLY A 70 3.95 21.25 8.67
C GLY A 70 2.42 21.22 8.70
N ARG A 71 1.78 20.16 8.18
CA ARG A 71 0.33 19.92 8.26
C ARG A 71 -0.08 19.04 9.44
N GLU A 72 0.82 18.83 10.40
CA GLU A 72 0.58 18.11 11.64
C GLU A 72 -0.54 18.77 12.45
N GLY A 73 -1.50 17.96 12.92
CA GLY A 73 -2.63 18.45 13.73
C GLY A 73 -3.65 19.30 12.99
N VAL A 74 -3.61 19.34 11.65
CA VAL A 74 -4.63 20.04 10.83
C VAL A 74 -6.01 19.42 11.04
N TYR A 75 -6.12 18.10 11.15
CA TYR A 75 -7.40 17.43 11.41
C TYR A 75 -7.98 17.83 12.78
N LEU A 76 -7.15 17.90 13.82
CA LEU A 76 -7.56 18.38 15.14
C LEU A 76 -8.07 19.83 15.09
N THR A 77 -7.33 20.70 14.40
CA THR A 77 -7.68 22.13 14.31
C THR A 77 -8.95 22.35 13.50
N ALA A 78 -9.08 21.65 12.36
CA ALA A 78 -10.27 21.68 11.52
C ALA A 78 -11.51 21.16 12.27
N GLY A 79 -11.39 20.03 12.96
CA GLY A 79 -12.48 19.44 13.74
C GLY A 79 -12.96 20.33 14.90
N LYS A 80 -12.03 21.01 15.59
CA LYS A 80 -12.40 21.99 16.63
C LYS A 80 -13.17 23.19 16.04
N LEU A 81 -12.70 23.71 14.91
CA LEU A 81 -13.32 24.86 14.26
C LEU A 81 -14.72 24.54 13.74
N THR A 82 -14.90 23.40 13.07
CA THR A 82 -16.22 23.00 12.57
C THR A 82 -17.21 22.74 13.71
N ASN A 83 -16.78 22.05 14.77
CA ASN A 83 -17.61 21.84 15.96
C ASN A 83 -18.00 23.16 16.64
N MET A 84 -17.12 24.15 16.69
CA MET A 84 -17.43 25.48 17.21
C MET A 84 -18.54 26.15 16.40
N VAL A 85 -18.45 26.12 15.06
CA VAL A 85 -19.44 26.72 14.18
C VAL A 85 -20.80 26.02 14.29
N TYR A 86 -20.82 24.68 14.30
CA TYR A 86 -22.06 23.91 14.48
C TYR A 86 -22.69 24.19 15.84
N GLY A 87 -21.90 24.23 16.92
CA GLY A 87 -22.37 24.58 18.25
C GLY A 87 -22.98 25.98 18.30
N PHE A 88 -22.36 26.95 17.62
CA PHE A 88 -22.88 28.32 17.53
C PHE A 88 -24.23 28.37 16.79
N ILE A 89 -24.34 27.72 15.63
CA ILE A 89 -25.59 27.69 14.86
C ILE A 89 -26.70 27.00 15.64
N LEU A 90 -26.42 25.84 16.25
CA LEU A 90 -27.38 25.13 17.09
C LEU A 90 -27.81 25.98 18.30
N GLY A 91 -26.87 26.69 18.93
CA GLY A 91 -27.14 27.61 20.02
C GLY A 91 -28.07 28.76 19.61
N LEU A 92 -27.87 29.35 18.42
CA LEU A 92 -28.76 30.39 17.89
C LEU A 92 -30.17 29.86 17.62
N ILE A 93 -30.30 28.68 17.03
CA ILE A 93 -31.61 28.05 16.77
C ILE A 93 -32.35 27.82 18.09
N LEU A 94 -31.65 27.28 19.09
CA LEU A 94 -32.21 26.99 20.41
C LEU A 94 -32.62 28.28 21.14
N LEU A 95 -31.80 29.33 21.05
CA LEU A 95 -32.13 30.65 21.61
C LEU A 95 -33.40 31.24 20.99
N ILE A 96 -33.54 31.17 19.66
CA ILE A 96 -34.75 31.62 18.97
C ILE A 96 -35.96 30.80 19.40
N ALA A 97 -35.82 29.47 19.51
CA ALA A 97 -36.89 28.57 19.92
C ALA A 97 -37.35 28.81 21.36
N ILE A 98 -36.49 29.29 22.26
CA ILE A 98 -36.86 29.67 23.64
C ILE A 98 -37.58 31.03 23.68
N LEU A 99 -37.20 31.96 22.80
CA LEU A 99 -37.73 33.33 22.79
C LEU A 99 -39.09 33.48 22.10
N LEU A 100 -39.48 32.51 21.29
CA LEU A 100 -40.73 32.48 20.51
C LEU A 100 -41.80 31.63 21.18
#